data_AF-A0A973DPX8-F1
#
_entry.id   AF-A0A973DPX8-F1
#
_cell.length_a   1.000
_cell.length_b   1.000
_cell.length_c   1.000
_cell.angle_alpha   90.00
_cell.angle_beta   90.00
_cell.angle_gamma   90.00
#
_symmetry.space_group_name_H-M   'P 1'
#
loop_
_entity.id
_entity.type
_entity.pdbx_description
1 polymer ?
#
loop_
_entity_poly.entity_id
_entity_poly.type
_entity_poly.pdbx_seq_one_letter_code
_entity_poly.pdbx_strand_id
1 'polypeptide(L)'
;MEFFDQYINAFSEVSAVQLAVFIPMFLVVYFLPAMIAIFRNRNQLKLIAIANIPAGFSWIAWFALIGWAVSGKELKKIKLTKKN
;
A
#
# COMPACT_ATOMS: atom_id res chain seq x y z
N MET A 1 30.51 8.39 -14.96
CA MET A 1 29.97 7.03 -14.82
C MET A 1 30.06 6.54 -13.38
N GLU A 2 31.01 7.05 -12.57
CA GLU A 2 31.22 6.68 -11.16
C GLU A 2 29.98 6.64 -10.25
N PHE A 3 29.00 7.55 -10.43
CA PHE A 3 27.74 7.49 -9.69
C PHE A 3 27.05 6.14 -9.90
N PHE A 4 26.83 5.73 -11.16
CA PHE A 4 26.17 4.47 -11.47
C PHE A 4 26.96 3.26 -10.96
N ASP A 5 28.29 3.31 -11.10
CA ASP A 5 29.17 2.25 -10.62
C ASP A 5 29.06 2.08 -9.09
N GLN A 6 28.96 3.19 -8.35
CA GLN A 6 28.73 3.16 -6.90
C GLN A 6 27.40 2.48 -6.53
N TYR A 7 26.30 2.77 -7.24
CA TYR A 7 25.01 2.10 -6.97
C TYR A 7 25.03 0.62 -7.34
N ILE A 8 25.64 0.26 -8.47
CA ILE A 8 25.74 -1.14 -8.91
C ILE A 8 26.59 -1.95 -7.93
N ASN A 9 27.71 -1.40 -7.44
CA ASN A 9 28.55 -2.06 -6.44
C ASN A 9 27.79 -2.24 -5.12
N ALA A 10 27.10 -1.20 -4.64
CA ALA A 10 26.29 -1.28 -3.43
C ALA A 10 25.17 -2.34 -3.54
N PHE A 11 24.55 -2.48 -4.72
CA PHE A 11 23.52 -3.50 -4.94
C PHE A 11 24.11 -4.91 -5.05
N SER A 12 25.32 -5.03 -5.58
CA SER A 12 26.05 -6.30 -5.73
C SER A 12 26.53 -6.87 -4.40
N GLU A 13 26.69 -6.02 -3.39
CA GLU A 13 27.04 -6.41 -2.02
C GLU A 13 25.82 -6.83 -1.17
N VAL A 14 24.59 -6.67 -1.69
CA VAL A 14 23.38 -7.05 -0.94
C VAL A 14 23.30 -8.57 -0.80
N SER A 15 23.32 -9.03 0.45
CA SER A 15 23.21 -10.46 0.77
C SER A 15 21.78 -10.98 0.64
N ALA A 16 21.64 -12.29 0.44
CA ALA A 16 20.33 -12.96 0.42
C ALA A 16 19.54 -12.77 1.72
N VAL A 17 20.22 -12.71 2.87
CA VAL A 17 19.59 -12.48 4.18
C VAL A 17 19.02 -11.06 4.26
N GLN A 18 19.74 -10.05 3.77
CA GLN A 18 19.23 -8.67 3.74
C GLN A 18 17.97 -8.56 2.88
N LEU A 19 17.93 -9.21 1.70
CA LEU A 19 16.72 -9.25 0.88
C LEU A 19 15.57 -9.99 1.57
N ALA A 20 15.87 -11.14 2.21
CA ALA A 20 14.88 -11.93 2.92
C ALA A 20 14.24 -11.19 4.10
N VAL A 21 14.94 -10.22 4.70
CA VAL A 21 14.40 -9.35 5.76
C VAL A 21 13.73 -8.10 5.17
N PHE A 22 14.34 -7.48 4.17
CA PHE A 22 13.86 -6.24 3.56
C PHE A 22 12.50 -6.43 2.86
N ILE A 23 12.35 -7.48 2.06
CA ILE A 23 11.12 -7.74 1.30
C ILE A 23 9.89 -7.84 2.22
N PRO A 24 9.86 -8.68 3.27
CA PRO A 24 8.69 -8.74 4.14
C PRO A 24 8.48 -7.44 4.93
N MET A 25 9.55 -6.78 5.38
CA MET A 25 9.42 -5.49 6.06
C MET A 25 8.80 -4.42 5.14
N PHE A 26 9.28 -4.34 3.90
CA PHE A 26 8.74 -3.46 2.88
C PHE A 26 7.27 -3.76 2.61
N LEU A 27 6.89 -5.03 2.47
CA LEU A 27 5.50 -5.43 2.25
C LEU A 27 4.60 -5.03 3.43
N VAL A 28 5.06 -5.19 4.67
CA VAL A 28 4.30 -4.78 5.86
C VAL A 28 4.04 -3.27 5.85
N VAL A 29 5.06 -2.46 5.53
CA VAL A 29 4.90 -1.01 5.44
C VAL A 29 4.03 -0.62 4.24
N TYR A 30 4.28 -1.19 3.07
CA TYR A 30 3.54 -0.88 1.85
C TYR A 30 2.05 -1.21 1.99
N PHE A 31 1.72 -2.37 2.58
CA PHE A 31 0.34 -2.83 2.81
C PHE A 31 -0.26 -2.41 4.16
N LEU A 32 0.37 -1.49 4.88
CA LEU A 32 -0.11 -0.97 6.16
C LEU A 32 -1.58 -0.49 6.10
N PRO A 33 -2.06 0.25 5.07
CA PRO A 33 -3.46 0.69 5.02
C PRO A 33 -4.44 -0.49 4.95
N ALA A 34 -4.10 -1.52 4.19
CA ALA A 34 -4.89 -2.74 4.09
C ALA A 34 -4.90 -3.51 5.42
N MET A 35 -3.75 -3.59 6.11
CA MET A 35 -3.68 -4.20 7.45
C MET A 35 -4.60 -3.49 8.44
N ILE A 36 -4.61 -2.16 8.47
CA ILE A 36 -5.52 -1.37 9.32
C ILE A 36 -6.98 -1.66 8.97
N ALA A 37 -7.30 -1.77 7.67
CA ALA A 37 -8.65 -2.08 7.21
C ALA A 37 -9.14 -3.47 7.64
N ILE A 38 -8.27 -4.47 7.80
CA ILE A 38 -8.65 -5.80 8.32
C ILE A 38 -9.27 -5.69 9.73
N PHE A 39 -8.75 -4.79 10.56
CA PHE A 39 -9.22 -4.62 11.94
C PHE A 39 -10.42 -3.68 12.04
N ARG A 40 -10.46 -2.60 11.25
CA ARG A 40 -11.49 -1.54 11.40
C ARG A 40 -12.55 -1.52 10.29
N ASN A 41 -12.25 -1.97 9.08
CA ASN A 41 -13.09 -1.77 7.89
C ASN A 41 -13.12 -2.99 6.97
N ARG A 42 -13.53 -4.14 7.53
CA ARG A 42 -13.52 -5.46 6.84
C ARG A 42 -14.34 -5.47 5.54
N ASN A 43 -15.42 -4.71 5.49
CA ASN A 43 -16.29 -4.62 4.32
C ASN A 43 -15.61 -3.89 3.15
N GLN A 44 -14.82 -2.84 3.42
CA GLN A 44 -14.12 -2.05 2.41
C GLN A 44 -12.69 -2.55 2.17
N LEU A 45 -12.25 -3.59 2.88
CA LEU A 45 -10.90 -4.16 2.75
C LEU A 45 -10.52 -4.40 1.29
N LYS A 46 -11.42 -4.97 0.48
CA LYS A 46 -11.16 -5.25 -0.94
C LYS A 46 -10.90 -3.96 -1.73
N LEU A 47 -11.65 -2.90 -1.46
CA LEU A 47 -11.47 -1.61 -2.13
C LEU A 47 -10.14 -0.95 -1.73
N ILE A 48 -9.83 -0.96 -0.42
CA ILE A 48 -8.58 -0.41 0.10
C ILE A 48 -7.38 -1.18 -0.43
N ALA A 49 -7.44 -2.52 -0.47
CA ALA A 49 -6.37 -3.36 -1.00
C ALA A 49 -6.09 -3.11 -2.49
N ILE A 50 -7.15 -2.97 -3.31
CA ILE A 50 -7.01 -2.65 -4.74
C ILE A 50 -6.43 -1.24 -4.91
N ALA A 51 -6.92 -0.26 -4.15
CA ALA A 51 -6.42 1.12 -4.19
C ALA A 51 -4.98 1.26 -3.68
N ASN A 52 -4.50 0.33 -2.85
CA ASN A 52 -3.14 0.35 -2.34
C ASN A 52 -2.08 0.10 -3.41
N ILE A 53 -2.41 -0.68 -4.45
CA ILE A 53 -1.50 -0.97 -5.59
C ILE A 53 -1.11 0.33 -6.33
N PRO A 54 -2.05 1.18 -6.80
CA PRO A 54 -1.70 2.46 -7.40
C PRO A 54 -1.23 3.50 -6.36
N ALA A 55 -1.65 3.40 -5.10
CA ALA A 55 -1.19 4.34 -4.06
C ALA A 55 0.29 4.21 -3.73
N GLY A 56 0.93 3.07 -4.04
CA GLY A 56 2.38 2.94 -3.97
C GLY A 56 3.17 3.93 -4.82
N PHE A 57 2.54 4.55 -5.83
CA PHE A 57 3.14 5.59 -6.66
C PHE A 57 3.03 7.00 -6.05
N SER A 58 2.25 7.19 -4.99
CA SER A 58 2.00 8.51 -4.41
C SER A 58 1.87 8.47 -2.88
N TRP A 59 2.79 9.17 -2.21
CA TRP A 59 2.76 9.35 -0.75
C TRP A 59 1.43 9.91 -0.25
N ILE A 60 0.85 10.88 -0.97
CA ILE A 60 -0.42 11.51 -0.59
C ILE A 60 -1.57 10.51 -0.67
N ALA A 61 -1.62 9.70 -1.72
CA ALA A 61 -2.64 8.65 -1.86
C ALA A 61 -2.49 7.59 -0.77
N TRP A 62 -1.25 7.22 -0.43
CA TRP A 62 -0.97 6.27 0.64
C TRP A 62 -1.47 6.78 2.02
N PHE A 63 -1.17 8.02 2.39
CA PHE A 63 -1.69 8.62 3.62
C PHE A 63 -3.22 8.78 3.62
N ALA A 64 -3.82 9.12 2.46
CA ALA A 64 -5.27 9.19 2.34
C ALA A 64 -5.94 7.82 2.57
N LEU A 65 -5.32 6.73 2.07
CA LEU A 65 -5.79 5.37 2.34
C LEU A 65 -5.68 4.99 3.80
N ILE A 66 -4.62 5.40 4.51
CA ILE A 66 -4.52 5.20 5.96
C ILE A 66 -5.68 5.91 6.65
N GLY A 67 -5.90 7.19 6.34
CA GLY A 67 -7.00 7.96 6.91
C GLY A 67 -8.35 7.29 6.66
N TRP A 68 -8.57 6.76 5.46
CA TRP A 68 -9.80 6.05 5.11
C TRP A 68 -9.95 4.70 5.81
N ALA A 69 -8.87 3.91 5.89
CA ALA A 69 -8.82 2.65 6.63
C ALA A 69 -9.11 2.85 8.12
N VAL A 70 -8.59 3.93 8.72
CA VAL A 70 -8.87 4.32 10.09
C VAL A 70 -10.30 4.84 10.24
N SER A 71 -10.82 5.65 9.32
CA SER A 71 -12.14 6.27 9.48
C SER A 71 -13.29 5.24 9.53
N GLY A 72 -13.15 4.08 8.89
CA GLY A 72 -14.20 3.05 8.85
C GLY A 72 -15.44 3.48 8.05
N LYS A 73 -15.37 4.60 7.33
CA LYS A 73 -16.47 5.10 6.52
C LYS A 73 -16.63 4.23 5.28
N GLU A 74 -17.79 3.61 5.20
CA GLU A 74 -18.22 2.87 4.02
C GLU A 74 -18.49 3.87 2.88
N LEU A 75 -17.82 3.71 1.74
CA LEU A 75 -18.33 4.27 0.48
C LEU A 75 -19.70 3.66 0.21
N LYS A 76 -20.77 4.41 0.51
CA LYS A 76 -22.12 4.02 0.12
C LYS A 76 -22.16 3.90 -1.40
N LYS A 77 -22.43 2.70 -1.93
CA LYS A 77 -22.85 2.54 -3.31
C LYS A 77 -24.12 3.38 -3.49
N ILE A 78 -24.01 4.50 -4.18
CA ILE A 78 -25.17 5.27 -4.62
C ILE A 78 -25.89 4.38 -5.63
N LYS A 79 -26.92 3.66 -5.17
CA LYS A 79 -27.88 3.03 -6.08
C LYS A 79 -28.60 4.18 -6.76
N LEU A 80 -28.20 4.49 -7.99
CA LEU A 80 -29.02 5.31 -8.88
C LEU A 80 -30.27 4.48 -9.18
N THR A 81 -31.27 4.58 -8.31
CA THR A 81 -32.58 3.99 -8.54
C THR A 81 -33.16 4.71 -9.75
N LYS A 82 -33.13 4.04 -10.89
CA LYS A 82 -33.80 4.47 -12.12
C LYS A 82 -35.29 4.63 -11.74
N LYS A 83 -35.75 5.88 -11.65
CA LYS A 83 -37.16 6.20 -11.40
C LYS A 83 -37.92 5.80 -12.65
N ASN A 84 -38.88 4.88 -12.48
CA ASN A 84 -39.74 4.32 -13.51
C ASN A 84 -40.48 5.41 -14.29
#